data_AF-A0A6J7SC85-F1
#
_entry.id   AF-A0A6J7SC85-F1
#
_cell.length_a   1.000
_cell.length_b   1.000
_cell.length_c   1.000
_cell.angle_alpha   90.00
_cell.angle_beta   90.00
_cell.angle_gamma   90.00
#
_symmetry.space_group_name_H-M   'P 1'
#
loop_
_entity.id
_entity.type
_entity.pdbx_description
1 polymer ?
#
loop_
_entity_poly.entity_id
_entity_poly.type
_entity_poly.pdbx_seq_one_letter_code
_entity_poly.pdbx_strand_id
1 'polypeptide(L)'
;MQAIYEIEEHGSGLIIYLRDHEGRGIGLGEKIRAYALQDAGQNTLEANISLGHEVDERSYEDAISIFIALGISDVELLTNNPEKLAAFEGSGINLKKRKLHTGVNEFNRKYLQSKRDLMSHTLGEI
;
A
#
# COMPACT_ATOMS: atom_id res chain seq x y z
N MET A 1 -2.02 2.42 -13.57
CA MET A 1 -0.91 2.85 -14.45
C MET A 1 -0.24 4.16 -14.02
N GLN A 2 -0.81 4.97 -13.10
CA GLN A 2 -0.19 6.24 -12.67
C GLN A 2 1.29 6.14 -12.25
N ALA A 3 1.67 5.12 -11.45
CA ALA A 3 3.05 5.00 -10.99
C ALA A 3 4.06 4.77 -12.14
N ILE A 4 3.66 4.02 -13.18
CA ILE A 4 4.50 3.80 -14.36
C ILE A 4 4.66 5.11 -15.14
N TYR A 5 3.56 5.85 -15.31
CA TYR A 5 3.58 7.17 -15.96
C TYR A 5 4.49 8.17 -15.23
N GLU A 6 4.39 8.26 -13.90
CA GLU A 6 5.25 9.16 -13.11
C GLU A 6 6.74 8.78 -13.22
N ILE A 7 7.05 7.48 -13.29
CA ILE A 7 8.43 7.00 -13.50
C ILE A 7 8.93 7.38 -14.89
N GLU A 8 8.09 7.21 -15.92
CA GLU A 8 8.42 7.57 -17.30
C GLU A 8 8.65 9.08 -17.46
N GLU A 9 7.76 9.91 -16.92
CA GLU A 9 7.90 11.37 -16.91
C GLU A 9 9.14 11.84 -16.14
N HIS A 10 9.53 11.13 -15.08
CA HIS A 10 10.77 11.41 -14.35
C HIS A 10 12.03 10.96 -15.11
N GLY A 11 11.88 10.11 -16.13
CA GLY A 11 12.95 9.59 -16.98
C GLY A 11 13.71 8.39 -16.40
N SER A 12 13.50 8.05 -15.11
CA SER A 12 14.05 6.86 -14.49
C SER A 12 13.30 6.48 -13.21
N GLY A 13 13.35 5.21 -12.83
CA GLY A 13 12.75 4.73 -11.60
C GLY A 13 12.68 3.21 -11.53
N LEU A 14 12.10 2.70 -10.45
CA LEU A 14 11.97 1.28 -10.17
C LEU A 14 10.58 0.94 -9.64
N ILE A 15 10.13 -0.27 -9.96
CA ILE A 15 8.91 -0.85 -9.39
C ILE A 15 9.33 -2.12 -8.67
N ILE A 16 9.16 -2.14 -7.34
CA ILE A 16 9.28 -3.36 -6.54
C ILE A 16 7.90 -3.93 -6.32
N TYR A 17 7.69 -5.14 -6.84
CA TYR A 17 6.45 -5.86 -6.72
C TYR A 17 6.58 -6.96 -5.65
N LEU A 18 6.11 -6.66 -4.43
CA LEU A 18 6.11 -7.59 -3.30
C LEU A 18 4.93 -8.55 -3.40
N ARG A 19 5.20 -9.85 -3.52
CA ARG A 19 4.18 -10.88 -3.78
C ARG A 19 3.39 -11.28 -2.53
N ASP A 20 4.02 -11.22 -1.37
CA ASP A 20 3.41 -11.69 -0.11
C ASP A 20 2.55 -10.62 0.58
N HIS A 21 2.17 -9.55 -0.13
CA HIS A 21 1.39 -8.44 0.41
C HIS A 21 -0.09 -8.50 0.03
N GLU A 22 -0.51 -9.53 -0.70
CA GLU A 22 -1.92 -9.73 -1.05
C GLU A 22 -2.79 -9.80 0.22
N GLY A 23 -3.97 -9.18 0.20
CA GLY A 23 -4.85 -9.11 1.37
C GLY A 23 -4.31 -8.33 2.58
N ARG A 24 -3.21 -7.56 2.44
CA ARG A 24 -2.41 -7.02 3.58
C ARG A 24 -1.61 -8.08 4.33
N GLY A 25 -1.08 -9.08 3.62
CA GLY A 25 -0.21 -10.11 4.19
C GLY A 25 -0.93 -11.43 4.48
N ILE A 26 -2.26 -11.40 4.64
CA ILE A 26 -3.07 -12.60 4.92
C ILE A 26 -3.22 -13.53 3.70
N GLY A 27 -2.86 -13.06 2.50
CA GLY A 27 -2.96 -13.81 1.27
C GLY A 27 -4.36 -13.80 0.62
N LEU A 28 -4.42 -14.34 -0.61
CA LEU A 28 -5.63 -14.27 -1.43
C LEU A 28 -6.80 -15.08 -0.87
N GLY A 29 -6.52 -16.28 -0.33
CA GLY A 29 -7.56 -17.16 0.23
C GLY A 29 -8.30 -16.51 1.40
N GLU A 30 -7.54 -15.93 2.34
CA GLU A 30 -8.10 -15.24 3.49
C GLU A 30 -8.79 -13.93 3.10
N LYS A 31 -8.27 -13.21 2.10
CA LYS A 31 -8.96 -12.05 1.52
C LYS A 31 -10.34 -12.40 0.98
N ILE A 32 -10.49 -13.54 0.31
CA ILE A 32 -11.79 -14.02 -0.19
C ILE A 32 -12.73 -14.34 0.98
N ARG A 33 -12.22 -14.95 2.06
CA ARG A 33 -13.01 -15.21 3.28
C ARG A 33 -13.45 -13.91 3.96
N ALA A 34 -12.57 -12.92 4.04
CA ALA A 34 -12.89 -11.62 4.61
C ALA A 34 -13.97 -10.90 3.80
N TYR A 35 -13.99 -11.05 2.47
CA TYR A 35 -15.07 -10.51 1.63
C TYR A 35 -16.41 -11.19 1.90
N ALA A 36 -16.44 -12.50 2.11
CA ALA A 36 -17.67 -13.19 2.47
C ALA A 36 -18.27 -12.67 3.81
N LEU A 37 -17.42 -12.34 4.79
CA LEU A 37 -17.86 -11.72 6.05
C LEU A 37 -18.32 -10.27 5.86
N GLN A 38 -17.68 -9.53 4.97
CA GLN A 38 -18.10 -8.16 4.63
C GLN A 38 -19.46 -8.14 3.92
N ASP A 39 -19.69 -9.07 2.99
CA ASP A 39 -20.98 -9.26 2.34
C ASP A 39 -22.08 -9.66 3.33
N ALA A 40 -21.70 -10.33 4.43
CA ALA A 40 -22.58 -10.64 5.56
C ALA A 40 -22.79 -9.44 6.52
N GLY A 41 -22.20 -8.28 6.24
CA GLY A 41 -22.43 -7.02 6.93
C GLY A 41 -21.31 -6.55 7.86
N GLN A 42 -20.19 -7.29 7.97
CA GLN A 42 -19.04 -6.82 8.75
C GLN A 42 -18.28 -5.73 8.00
N ASN A 43 -17.66 -4.81 8.73
CA ASN A 43 -16.66 -3.92 8.12
C ASN A 43 -15.30 -4.64 7.94
N THR A 44 -14.39 -4.03 7.18
CA THR A 44 -13.08 -4.63 6.86
C THR A 44 -12.26 -5.01 8.09
N LEU A 45 -12.34 -4.23 9.17
CA LEU A 45 -11.61 -4.49 10.40
C LEU A 45 -12.22 -5.68 11.16
N GLU A 46 -13.54 -5.68 11.32
CA GLU A 46 -14.29 -6.76 11.97
C GLU A 46 -14.08 -8.11 11.26
N ALA A 47 -14.05 -8.10 9.93
CA ALA A 47 -13.82 -9.29 9.12
C ALA A 47 -12.43 -9.89 9.35
N ASN A 48 -11.38 -9.06 9.40
CA ASN A 48 -10.02 -9.53 9.67
C ASN A 48 -9.89 -10.08 11.10
N ILE A 49 -10.42 -9.37 12.11
CA ILE A 49 -10.39 -9.81 13.51
C ILE A 49 -11.15 -11.13 13.68
N SER A 50 -12.32 -11.27 13.03
CA SER A 50 -13.13 -12.50 13.07
C SER A 50 -12.39 -13.71 12.50
N LEU A 51 -11.45 -13.48 11.57
CA LEU A 51 -10.60 -14.51 10.97
C LEU A 51 -9.28 -14.72 11.73
N GLY A 52 -9.03 -13.96 12.81
CA GLY A 52 -7.83 -14.06 13.62
C GLY A 52 -6.60 -13.35 13.03
N HIS A 53 -6.80 -12.46 12.05
CA HIS A 53 -5.73 -11.70 11.40
C HIS A 53 -5.54 -10.33 12.02
N GLU A 54 -4.32 -9.82 11.96
CA GLU A 54 -4.05 -8.42 12.30
C GLU A 54 -4.65 -7.46 11.25
N VAL A 55 -4.67 -6.17 11.58
CA VAL A 55 -5.19 -5.13 10.66
C VAL A 55 -4.30 -5.02 9.41
N ASP A 56 -3.00 -5.26 9.57
CA ASP A 56 -1.99 -5.25 8.52
C ASP A 56 -0.78 -6.11 8.91
N GLU A 57 -0.49 -7.17 8.13
CA GLU A 57 0.61 -8.12 8.38
C GLU A 57 1.76 -7.94 7.38
N ARG A 58 1.79 -6.82 6.65
CA ARG A 58 2.81 -6.60 5.63
C ARG A 58 4.17 -6.25 6.26
N SER A 59 5.20 -6.97 5.86
CA SER A 59 6.61 -6.61 6.09
C SER A 59 7.25 -5.97 4.85
N TYR A 60 8.04 -4.91 5.02
CA TYR A 60 8.79 -4.28 3.93
C TYR A 60 10.28 -4.66 3.92
N GLU A 61 10.70 -5.64 4.72
CA GLU A 61 12.09 -6.09 4.83
C GLU A 61 12.66 -6.57 3.49
N ASP A 62 11.86 -7.24 2.67
CA ASP A 62 12.25 -7.65 1.32
C ASP A 62 12.56 -6.44 0.43
N ALA A 63 11.75 -5.38 0.52
CA ALA A 63 12.01 -4.16 -0.23
C ALA A 63 13.31 -3.50 0.24
N ILE A 64 13.55 -3.42 1.54
CA ILE A 64 14.81 -2.88 2.10
C ILE A 64 16.00 -3.70 1.58
N SER A 65 15.90 -5.03 1.59
CA SER A 65 16.94 -5.93 1.10
C SER A 65 17.24 -5.72 -0.39
N ILE A 66 16.20 -5.50 -1.21
CA ILE A 66 16.35 -5.16 -2.64
C ILE A 66 17.09 -3.82 -2.80
N PHE A 67 16.71 -2.79 -2.03
CA PHE A 67 17.38 -1.49 -2.08
C PHE A 67 18.86 -1.59 -1.74
N ILE A 68 19.20 -2.31 -0.66
CA ILE A 68 20.59 -2.56 -0.25
C ILE A 68 21.35 -3.31 -1.35
N ALA A 69 20.78 -4.38 -1.90
CA ALA A 69 21.40 -5.17 -2.95
C ALA A 69 21.66 -4.37 -4.24
N LEU A 70 20.79 -3.39 -4.53
CA LEU A 70 20.94 -2.48 -5.67
C LEU A 70 21.82 -1.26 -5.35
N GLY A 71 22.28 -1.10 -4.12
CA GLY A 71 23.09 0.05 -3.69
C GLY A 71 22.32 1.38 -3.68
N ILE A 72 21.01 1.34 -3.49
CA ILE A 72 20.15 2.52 -3.50
C ILE A 72 20.02 3.09 -2.08
N SER A 73 20.55 4.29 -1.86
CA SER A 73 20.50 4.98 -0.56
C SER A 73 19.52 6.14 -0.50
N ASP A 74 19.13 6.72 -1.64
CA ASP A 74 18.30 7.93 -1.70
C ASP A 74 17.25 7.78 -2.81
N VAL A 75 15.96 7.85 -2.46
CA VAL A 75 14.88 7.73 -3.43
C VAL A 75 13.66 8.58 -3.06
N GLU A 76 12.91 9.01 -4.08
CA GLU A 76 11.54 9.48 -3.90
C GLU A 76 10.55 8.31 -3.95
N LEU A 77 9.92 8.02 -2.82
CA LEU A 77 8.90 6.99 -2.73
C LEU A 77 7.52 7.59 -3.08
N LEU A 78 6.94 7.11 -4.17
CA LEU A 78 5.56 7.40 -4.57
C LEU A 78 4.58 6.65 -3.64
N THR A 79 4.17 7.28 -2.54
CA THR A 79 3.28 6.65 -1.55
C THR A 79 2.33 7.64 -0.87
N ASN A 80 1.11 7.15 -0.59
CA ASN A 80 0.15 7.81 0.29
C ASN A 80 0.06 7.13 1.68
N ASN A 81 0.73 5.98 1.89
CA ASN A 81 0.76 5.28 3.18
C ASN A 81 1.98 5.76 4.00
N PRO A 82 1.80 6.40 5.17
CA PRO A 82 2.89 6.78 6.06
C PRO A 82 3.65 5.58 6.65
N GLU A 83 3.00 4.42 6.86
CA GLU A 83 3.64 3.22 7.43
C GLU A 83 4.78 2.71 6.54
N LYS A 84 4.68 2.90 5.22
CA LYS A 84 5.75 2.55 4.28
C LYS A 84 7.03 3.33 4.53
N LEU A 85 6.92 4.58 4.96
CA LEU A 85 8.08 5.41 5.28
C LEU A 85 8.68 4.96 6.61
N ALA A 86 7.81 4.75 7.61
CA ALA A 86 8.21 4.26 8.93
C ALA A 86 8.94 2.91 8.84
N ALA A 87 8.51 2.01 7.96
CA ALA A 87 9.14 0.70 7.79
C ALA A 87 10.61 0.76 7.32
N PHE A 88 11.05 1.87 6.72
CA PHE A 88 12.44 2.08 6.29
C PHE A 88 13.27 2.87 7.30
N GLU A 89 12.68 3.34 8.41
CA GLU A 89 13.43 4.02 9.47
C GLU A 89 14.52 3.09 10.03
N GLY A 90 15.73 3.62 10.19
CA GLY A 90 16.87 2.83 10.66
C GLY A 90 17.54 1.93 9.62
N SER A 91 16.98 1.79 8.40
CA SER A 91 17.60 1.00 7.32
C SER A 91 18.82 1.65 6.67
N GLY A 92 19.05 2.95 6.93
CA GLY A 92 20.08 3.75 6.25
C GLY A 92 19.67 4.25 4.86
N ILE A 93 18.44 3.95 4.41
CA ILE A 93 17.87 4.44 3.14
C ILE A 93 17.05 5.71 3.41
N ASN A 94 17.39 6.80 2.73
CA ASN A 94 16.69 8.06 2.78
C ASN A 94 15.50 8.05 1.82
N LEU A 95 14.29 8.03 2.38
CA LEU A 95 13.06 8.13 1.60
C LEU A 95 12.47 9.54 1.67
N LYS A 96 12.30 10.16 0.51
CA LYS A 96 11.45 11.36 0.36
C LYS A 96 10.06 10.94 -0.12
N LYS A 97 9.01 11.39 0.56
CA LYS A 97 7.63 11.11 0.15
C LYS A 97 7.24 12.01 -1.02
N ARG A 98 6.75 11.41 -2.09
CA ARG A 98 5.95 12.11 -3.11
C ARG A 98 4.57 11.46 -3.17
N LYS A 99 3.52 12.29 -3.11
CA LYS A 99 2.14 11.79 -3.16
C LYS A 99 1.88 11.22 -4.55
N LEU A 100 1.29 10.03 -4.59
CA LEU A 100 0.81 9.46 -5.84
C LEU A 100 -0.62 9.94 -6.06
N HIS A 101 -0.82 10.79 -7.07
CA HIS A 101 -2.14 11.29 -7.45
C HIS A 101 -2.86 10.24 -8.28
N THR A 102 -3.56 9.32 -7.63
CA THR A 102 -4.50 8.44 -8.35
C THR A 102 -5.77 9.24 -8.64
N GLY A 103 -5.97 9.64 -9.89
CA GLY A 103 -7.22 10.29 -10.30
C GLY A 103 -8.45 9.43 -9.97
N VAL A 104 -9.54 10.11 -9.60
CA VAL A 104 -10.84 9.46 -9.41
C VAL A 104 -11.39 9.08 -10.79
N ASN A 105 -11.69 7.80 -10.97
CA ASN A 105 -12.49 7.32 -12.10
C ASN A 105 -13.77 6.67 -11.57
N GLU A 106 -14.71 6.39 -12.47
CA GLU A 106 -16.01 5.82 -12.10
C GLU A 106 -15.88 4.48 -11.34
N PHE A 107 -14.83 3.71 -11.61
CA PHE A 107 -14.60 2.38 -11.03
C PHE A 107 -13.92 2.41 -9.65
N ASN A 108 -13.11 3.43 -9.36
CA ASN A 108 -12.34 3.52 -8.11
C ASN A 108 -12.96 4.45 -7.06
N ARG A 109 -13.99 5.23 -7.41
CA ARG A 109 -14.62 6.24 -6.54
C ARG A 109 -15.12 5.66 -5.21
N LYS A 110 -15.91 4.58 -5.24
CA LYS A 110 -16.44 3.95 -4.01
C LYS A 110 -15.33 3.40 -3.11
N TYR A 111 -14.32 2.76 -3.71
CA TYR A 111 -13.17 2.22 -2.99
C TYR A 111 -12.34 3.32 -2.31
N LEU A 112 -12.11 4.44 -3.00
CA LEU A 112 -11.37 5.59 -2.47
C LEU A 112 -12.14 6.28 -1.32
N GLN A 113 -13.47 6.38 -1.41
CA GLN A 113 -14.32 6.92 -0.34
C GLN A 113 -14.22 6.08 0.94
N SER A 114 -14.39 4.75 0.83
CA SER A 114 -14.25 3.84 1.98
C SER A 114 -12.85 3.92 2.62
N LYS A 115 -11.79 4.13 1.82
CA LYS A 115 -10.42 4.26 2.33
C LYS A 115 -10.15 5.58 3.06
N ARG A 116 -10.78 6.67 2.63
CA ARG A 116 -10.69 7.98 3.29
C ARG A 116 -11.35 7.94 4.67
N ASP A 117 -12.57 7.40 4.72
CA ASP A 117 -13.43 7.51 5.89
C ASP A 117 -13.02 6.53 7.02
N LEU A 118 -12.43 5.37 6.69
CA LEU A 118 -12.05 4.36 7.68
C LEU A 118 -10.57 4.39 8.12
N MET A 119 -9.65 5.02 7.37
CA MET A 119 -8.21 4.74 7.51
C MET A 119 -7.28 5.98 7.51
N SER A 120 -7.78 7.18 7.79
CA SER A 120 -6.95 8.40 7.97
C SER A 120 -5.98 8.72 6.81
N HIS A 121 -6.27 8.26 5.59
CA HIS A 121 -5.45 8.55 4.41
C HIS A 121 -5.72 9.98 3.90
N THR A 122 -4.67 10.78 3.73
CA THR A 122 -4.74 12.11 3.11
C THR A 122 -4.92 11.99 1.58
N LEU A 123 -6.14 11.68 1.14
CA LEU A 123 -6.53 11.82 -0.26
C LEU A 123 -6.74 13.32 -0.54
N GLY A 124 -6.06 13.84 -1.55
CA GLY A 124 -6.36 15.18 -2.09
C GLY A 124 -7.80 15.24 -2.62
N GLU A 125 -8.30 16.45 -2.91
CA GLU A 125 -9.70 16.73 -3.26
C GLU A 125 -10.32 15.67 -4.20
N ILE A 126 -11.53 15.25 -3.83
CA ILE A 126 -12.38 14.29 -4.56
C ILE A 126 -13.05 14.98 -5.73
#